data_AF-A0A3A5KE81-F1
#
_entry.id   AF-A0A3A5KE81-F1
#
_cell.length_a   1.000
_cell.length_b   1.000
_cell.length_c   1.000
_cell.angle_alpha   90.00
_cell.angle_beta   90.00
_cell.angle_gamma   90.00
#
_symmetry.space_group_name_H-M   'P 1'
#
loop_
_entity.id
_entity.type
_entity.pdbx_description
1 polymer ?
#
loop_
_entity_poly.entity_id
_entity_poly.type
_entity_poly.pdbx_seq_one_letter_code
_entity_poly.pdbx_strand_id
1 'polypeptide(L)' 'MRFLLRATARLRVEAARRALEEGTLPMNEIARLVGFGDEQSLRRAMLASAAITPSEYRHRFGPS' A
#
# COMPACT_ATOMS: atom_id res chain seq x y z
N MET A 1 -0.25 20.51 9.97
CA MET A 1 0.49 19.94 8.82
C MET A 1 -0.29 18.77 8.24
N ARG A 2 -1.29 19.06 7.40
CA ARG A 2 -2.16 18.06 6.75
C ARG A 2 -1.50 17.70 5.43
N PHE A 3 -0.52 16.80 5.46
CA PHE A 3 0.19 16.40 4.25
C PHE A 3 -0.81 15.81 3.24
N LEU A 4 -0.92 16.48 2.09
CA LEU A 4 -1.27 15.88 0.79
C LEU A 4 -2.72 15.41 0.64
N LEU A 5 -3.65 16.36 0.70
CA LEU A 5 -4.94 16.20 0.01
C LEU A 5 -4.65 16.06 -1.49
N ARG A 6 -4.72 14.81 -1.98
CA ARG A 6 -4.56 14.31 -3.37
C ARG A 6 -3.15 13.88 -3.77
N ALA A 7 -2.58 12.90 -3.08
CA ALA A 7 -1.64 11.99 -3.74
C ALA A 7 -2.38 11.25 -4.89
N THR A 8 -1.85 11.29 -6.12
CA THR A 8 -2.39 10.50 -7.23
C THR A 8 -2.35 9.01 -6.87
N ALA A 9 -3.24 8.19 -7.42
CA ALA A 9 -3.33 6.76 -7.10
C ALA A 9 -1.96 6.05 -7.20
N ARG A 10 -1.13 6.46 -8.16
CA ARG A 10 0.25 5.98 -8.34
C ARG A 10 1.16 6.29 -7.15
N LEU A 11 1.11 7.50 -6.60
CA LEU A 11 1.92 7.88 -5.42
C LEU A 11 1.49 7.11 -4.17
N ARG A 12 0.18 6.83 -4.03
CA ARG A 12 -0.32 6.01 -2.92
C ARG A 12 0.15 4.57 -3.01
N VAL A 13 0.18 3.99 -4.22
CA VAL A 13 0.74 2.66 -4.45
C VAL A 13 2.23 2.62 -4.10
N GLU A 14 3.00 3.64 -4.51
CA GLU A 14 4.43 3.68 -4.20
C GLU A 14 4.69 3.79 -2.68
N ALA A 15 3.91 4.60 -1.97
CA ALA A 15 3.94 4.65 -0.51
C ALA A 15 3.56 3.29 0.13
N ALA A 16 2.58 2.58 -0.45
CA ALA A 16 2.18 1.26 0.02
C ALA A 16 3.30 0.23 -0.14
N ARG A 17 4.03 0.26 -1.26
CA ARG A 17 5.17 -0.65 -1.49
C ARG A 17 6.26 -0.47 -0.44
N ARG A 18 6.66 0.76 -0.15
CA ARG A 18 7.64 1.05 0.92
C ARG A 18 7.16 0.55 2.28
N ALA A 19 5.90 0.80 2.63
CA ALA A 19 5.33 0.33 3.89
C ALA A 19 5.29 -1.22 3.98
N LEU A 20 5.14 -1.93 2.85
CA LEU A 20 5.18 -3.39 2.78
C LEU A 20 6.60 -3.95 2.86
N GLU A 21 7.60 -3.22 2.36
CA GLU A 21 9.02 -3.58 2.38
C GLU A 21 9.65 -3.35 3.76
N GLU A 22 9.25 -2.28 4.45
CA GLU A 22 9.85 -1.87 5.73
C GLU A 22 9.12 -2.48 6.95
N GLY A 23 7.85 -2.89 6.81
CA GLY A 23 6.96 -3.06 7.95
C GLY A 23 6.20 -4.39 8.02
N THR A 24 5.85 -4.77 9.25
CA THR A 24 4.97 -5.90 9.57
C THR A 24 3.53 -5.47 9.83
N LEU A 25 3.20 -4.19 9.64
CA LEU A 25 1.88 -3.62 9.92
C LEU A 25 0.76 -4.40 9.24
N PRO A 26 -0.41 -4.57 9.87
CA PRO A 26 -1.57 -5.16 9.24
C PRO A 26 -1.98 -4.43 7.93
N MET A 27 -2.52 -5.17 6.94
CA MET A 27 -2.86 -4.60 5.62
C MET A 27 -3.88 -3.46 5.69
N ASN A 28 -4.84 -3.55 6.60
CA ASN A 28 -5.83 -2.51 6.87
C ASN A 28 -5.20 -1.21 7.42
N GLU A 29 -4.13 -1.31 8.20
CA GLU A 29 -3.37 -0.15 8.70
C GLU A 29 -2.55 0.49 7.60
N ILE A 30 -1.86 -0.31 6.77
CA ILE A 30 -1.16 0.21 5.59
C ILE A 30 -2.11 0.94 4.66
N ALA A 31 -3.30 0.37 4.41
CA ALA A 31 -4.31 1.00 3.57
C ALA A 31 -4.67 2.41 4.08
N ARG A 32 -4.98 2.54 5.38
CA ARG A 32 -5.29 3.84 6.00
C ARG A 32 -4.09 4.79 5.97
N LEU A 33 -2.89 4.30 6.26
CA LEU A 33 -1.65 5.07 6.28
C LEU A 33 -1.37 5.75 4.94
N VAL A 34 -1.57 5.04 3.84
CA VAL A 34 -1.26 5.53 2.48
C VAL A 34 -2.47 6.16 1.77
N GLY A 35 -3.58 6.34 2.50
CA GLY A 35 -4.75 7.08 2.05
C GLY A 35 -5.76 6.27 1.21
N PHE A 36 -5.79 4.95 1.36
CA PHE A 36 -6.91 4.11 0.94
C PHE A 36 -7.94 3.98 2.08
N GLY A 37 -9.22 3.84 1.72
CA GLY A 37 -10.30 3.71 2.71
C GLY A 37 -10.28 2.35 3.43
N ASP A 38 -9.84 1.30 2.73
CA ASP A 38 -9.79 -0.07 3.23
C ASP A 38 -8.74 -0.90 2.47
N GLU A 39 -8.52 -2.11 2.98
CA GLU A 39 -7.62 -3.10 2.37
C GLU A 39 -8.05 -3.50 0.95
N GLN A 40 -9.36 -3.58 0.67
CA GLN A 40 -9.84 -3.94 -0.68
C GLN A 40 -9.48 -2.86 -1.73
N SER A 41 -9.54 -1.59 -1.35
CA SER A 41 -9.14 -0.46 -2.19
C SER A 41 -7.64 -0.46 -2.45
N LEU A 42 -6.83 -0.73 -1.41
CA LEU A 42 -5.39 -0.95 -1.57
C LEU A 42 -5.09 -2.13 -2.51
N ARG A 43 -5.78 -3.26 -2.32
CA ARG A 43 -5.64 -4.45 -3.17
C ARG A 43 -5.96 -4.15 -4.63
N ARG A 44 -7.08 -3.47 -4.93
CA ARG A 44 -7.43 -3.08 -6.31
C ARG A 44 -6.37 -2.19 -6.94
N ALA A 45 -5.84 -1.22 -6.18
CA ALA A 45 -4.80 -0.32 -6.67
C ALA A 45 -3.47 -1.05 -6.94
N MET A 46 -3.07 -1.96 -6.04
CA MET A 46 -1.87 -2.79 -6.22
C MET A 46 -2.00 -3.73 -7.43
N LEU A 47 -3.14 -4.40 -7.60
CA LEU A 47 -3.38 -5.24 -8.78
C LEU A 47 -3.34 -4.42 -10.08
N ALA A 48 -3.94 -3.23 -10.10
CA ALA A 48 -3.92 -2.35 -11.26
C ALA A 48 -2.51 -1.82 -11.61
N SER A 49 -1.63 -1.66 -10.61
CA SER A 49 -0.31 -1.05 -10.81
C SER A 49 0.85 -2.04 -10.88
N ALA A 50 0.76 -3.18 -10.22
CA ALA A 50 1.86 -4.14 -10.03
C ALA A 50 1.44 -5.59 -10.34
N ALA A 51 0.19 -5.82 -10.74
CA ALA A 51 -0.38 -7.14 -11.09
C ALA A 51 -0.32 -8.20 -9.97
N ILE A 52 0.04 -7.83 -8.74
CA ILE A 52 0.11 -8.72 -7.58
C ILE A 52 -0.59 -8.11 -6.36
N THR A 53 -0.94 -8.97 -5.41
CA THR A 53 -1.62 -8.53 -4.17
C THR A 53 -0.65 -7.89 -3.17
N PRO A 54 -1.11 -7.04 -2.23
CA PRO A 54 -0.27 -6.49 -1.17
C PRO A 54 0.44 -7.57 -0.34
N SER A 55 -0.27 -8.66 -0.03
CA SER A 55 0.27 -9.79 0.75
C SER A 55 1.35 -10.55 -0.01
N GLU A 56 1.13 -10.81 -1.29
CA GLU A 56 2.14 -11.45 -2.14
C GLU A 56 3.35 -10.54 -2.35
N TYR A 57 3.15 -9.24 -2.50
CA TYR A 57 4.23 -8.26 -2.56
C TYR A 57 5.07 -8.30 -1.27
N ARG A 58 4.43 -8.24 -0.09
CA ARG A 58 5.14 -8.36 1.20
C ARG A 58 5.85 -9.69 1.34
N HIS A 59 5.27 -10.80 0.89
CA HIS A 59 5.93 -12.10 0.97
C HIS A 59 7.24 -12.14 0.14
N ARG A 60 7.29 -11.43 -0.98
CA ARG A 60 8.46 -11.39 -1.88
C ARG A 60 9.52 -10.37 -1.46
N PHE A 61 9.11 -9.22 -0.95
CA PHE A 61 9.99 -8.06 -0.73
C PHE A 61 9.97 -7.52 0.70
N GLY A 62 9.11 -8.04 1.57
CA GLY A 62 9.04 -7.64 2.97
C GLY A 62 10.23 -8.11 3.78
N PRO A 63 10.33 -7.64 5.04
CA PRO A 63 11.41 -8.05 5.92
C PRO A 63 11.32 -9.56 6.20
N SER A 64 12.46 -10.25 6.17
CA SER A 64 12.58 -11.68 6.53
C SER A 64 12.31 -11.93 8.01
#